data_AF-A0A2N5KFN0-F1
#
_entry.id   AF-A0A2N5KFN0-F1
#
_cell.length_a   1.000
_cell.length_b   1.000
_cell.length_c   1.000
_cell.angle_alpha   90.00
_cell.angle_beta   90.00
_cell.angle_gamma   90.00
#
_symmetry.space_group_name_H-M   'P 1'
#
loop_
_entity.id
_entity.type
_entity.pdbx_description
1 polymer ?
#
loop_
_entity_poly.entity_id
_entity_poly.type
_entity_poly.pdbx_seq_one_letter_code
_entity_poly.pdbx_strand_id
1 'polypeptide(L)'
;MAKRRQRPAESRRRAQADSNTYRFFVAPEAVQGRVAQIDDPALVHQLTSVLRLQVGDQITLLDNSGWEYATTLDVVERDAVVGTITGKLLATTEPQLKLALYVALLRGER
;
A
#
# COMPACT_ATOMS: atom_id res chain seq x y z
N MET A 1 -26.05 -28.88 2.45
CA MET A 1 -25.48 -27.67 3.08
C MET A 1 -23.95 -27.79 3.10
N ALA A 2 -23.26 -27.24 2.10
CA ALA A 2 -21.81 -27.37 1.97
C ALA A 2 -21.11 -26.23 2.73
N LYS A 3 -20.32 -26.59 3.76
CA LYS A 3 -19.47 -25.64 4.51
C LYS A 3 -18.45 -25.04 3.54
N ARG A 4 -18.54 -23.73 3.33
CA ARG A 4 -17.61 -22.93 2.53
C ARG A 4 -16.21 -23.08 3.15
N ARG A 5 -15.32 -23.80 2.44
CA ARG A 5 -13.91 -23.99 2.83
C ARG A 5 -13.25 -22.61 3.04
N GLN A 6 -12.96 -22.26 4.29
CA GLN A 6 -12.11 -21.11 4.61
C GLN A 6 -10.72 -21.38 4.05
N ARG A 7 -10.26 -20.53 3.12
CA ARG A 7 -8.86 -20.54 2.68
C ARG A 7 -7.99 -20.11 3.88
N PRO A 8 -6.80 -20.71 4.10
CA PRO A 8 -5.93 -20.35 5.21
C PRO A 8 -5.60 -18.85 5.21
N ALA A 9 -5.55 -18.23 6.39
CA ALA A 9 -5.29 -16.79 6.54
C ALA A 9 -3.96 -16.35 5.89
N GLU A 10 -2.95 -17.22 5.89
CA GLU A 10 -1.63 -16.98 5.28
C GLU A 10 -1.68 -16.81 3.76
N SER A 11 -2.55 -17.57 3.07
CA SER A 11 -2.71 -17.49 1.62
C SER A 11 -3.35 -16.16 1.19
N ARG A 12 -4.16 -15.57 2.07
CA ARG A 12 -4.82 -14.28 1.83
C ARG A 12 -3.86 -13.11 2.02
N ARG A 13 -2.96 -13.19 3.00
CA ARG A 13 -1.97 -12.14 3.32
C ARG A 13 -0.97 -11.91 2.18
N ARG A 14 -0.39 -12.98 1.60
CA ARG A 14 0.50 -12.86 0.41
C ARG A 14 -0.21 -12.28 -0.80
N ALA A 15 -1.43 -12.74 -1.09
CA ALA A 15 -2.21 -12.23 -2.22
C ALA A 15 -2.62 -10.76 -2.05
N GLN A 16 -2.63 -10.25 -0.82
CA GLN A 16 -2.96 -8.86 -0.52
C GLN A 16 -1.81 -7.93 -0.92
N ALA A 17 -0.56 -8.29 -0.58
CA ALA A 17 0.63 -7.51 -0.94
C ALA A 17 0.87 -7.42 -2.47
N ASP A 18 0.50 -8.48 -3.21
CA ASP A 18 0.65 -8.56 -4.67
C ASP A 18 -0.50 -7.88 -5.45
N SER A 19 -1.59 -7.49 -4.78
CA SER A 19 -2.74 -6.83 -5.41
C SER A 19 -2.56 -5.32 -5.46
N ASN A 20 -2.85 -4.70 -6.63
CA ASN A 20 -2.73 -3.26 -6.81
C ASN A 20 -3.63 -2.43 -5.86
N THR A 21 -4.63 -3.04 -5.23
CA THR A 21 -5.53 -2.40 -4.27
C THR A 21 -4.87 -2.08 -2.93
N TYR A 22 -3.77 -2.76 -2.57
CA TYR A 22 -3.11 -2.62 -1.27
C TYR A 22 -1.71 -2.01 -1.41
N ARG A 23 -1.54 -1.17 -2.42
CA ARG A 23 -0.31 -0.44 -2.72
C ARG A 23 -0.56 1.05 -2.51
N PHE A 24 0.25 1.70 -1.69
CA PHE A 24 0.03 3.09 -1.28
C PHE A 24 1.30 3.90 -1.44
N PHE A 25 1.15 5.10 -1.96
CA PHE A 25 2.25 6.07 -2.00
C PHE A 25 2.40 6.74 -0.64
N VAL A 26 3.65 6.86 -0.20
CA VAL A 26 4.04 7.55 1.03
C VAL A 26 5.22 8.47 0.76
N ALA A 27 5.37 9.47 1.63
CA ALA A 27 6.60 10.25 1.69
C ALA A 27 7.76 9.35 2.17
N PRO A 28 8.99 9.50 1.68
CA PRO A 28 10.13 8.67 2.11
C PRO A 28 10.36 8.68 3.63
N GLU A 29 10.02 9.78 4.30
CA GLU A 29 10.16 10.00 5.74
C GLU A 29 9.26 9.08 6.58
N ALA A 30 8.19 8.55 5.97
CA ALA A 30 7.31 7.55 6.57
C ALA A 30 8.03 6.22 6.81
N VAL A 31 9.11 5.93 6.07
CA VAL A 31 9.86 4.67 6.18
C VAL A 31 11.20 4.92 6.87
N GLN A 32 11.32 4.43 8.10
CA GLN A 32 12.50 4.59 8.95
C GLN A 32 13.10 3.23 9.27
N GLY A 33 14.05 2.81 8.42
CA GLY A 33 14.71 1.51 8.56
C GLY A 33 13.74 0.34 8.35
N ARG A 34 13.30 -0.27 9.46
CA ARG A 34 12.35 -1.39 9.45
C ARG A 34 10.93 -1.02 9.88
N VAL A 35 10.68 0.24 10.19
CA VAL A 35 9.37 0.72 10.65
C VAL A 35 8.79 1.67 9.61
N ALA A 36 7.52 1.50 9.29
CA ALA A 36 6.72 2.46 8.56
C ALA A 36 5.75 3.14 9.53
N GLN A 37 5.77 4.47 9.55
CA GLN A 37 4.85 5.29 10.32
C GLN A 37 4.02 6.13 9.34
N ILE A 38 2.71 5.93 9.37
CA ILE A 38 1.75 6.58 8.49
C ILE A 38 0.82 7.42 9.34
N ASP A 39 0.96 8.73 9.22
CA ASP A 39 0.20 9.76 9.92
C ASP A 39 -0.57 10.70 8.97
N ASP A 40 -0.43 10.51 7.64
CA ASP A 40 -1.23 11.22 6.66
C ASP A 40 -2.73 10.90 6.84
N PRO A 41 -3.59 11.89 7.15
CA PRO A 41 -4.98 11.65 7.49
C PRO A 41 -5.79 10.97 6.36
N ALA A 42 -5.48 11.29 5.10
CA ALA A 42 -6.19 10.73 3.97
C ALA A 42 -5.85 9.24 3.79
N LEU A 43 -4.57 8.89 3.89
CA LEU A 43 -4.11 7.51 3.82
C LEU A 43 -4.57 6.70 5.03
N VAL A 44 -4.47 7.23 6.25
CA VAL A 44 -5.00 6.57 7.46
C VAL A 44 -6.49 6.28 7.30
N HIS A 45 -7.28 7.24 6.80
CA HIS A 45 -8.71 7.02 6.53
C HIS A 45 -8.92 5.92 5.48
N GLN A 46 -8.14 5.92 4.40
CA GLN A 46 -8.22 4.90 3.35
C GLN A 46 -7.91 3.49 3.90
N LEU A 47 -6.86 3.34 4.71
CA LEU A 47 -6.46 2.06 5.29
C LEU A 47 -7.51 1.55 6.30
N THR A 48 -7.97 2.41 7.20
CA THR A 48 -8.80 2.00 8.35
C THR A 48 -10.30 1.98 8.08
N SER A 49 -10.82 2.95 7.33
CA SER A 49 -12.26 3.14 7.17
C SER A 49 -12.77 2.58 5.84
N VAL A 50 -12.02 2.81 4.77
CA VAL A 50 -12.37 2.33 3.43
C VAL A 50 -12.02 0.85 3.29
N LEU A 51 -10.75 0.50 3.48
CA LEU A 51 -10.26 -0.86 3.29
C LEU A 51 -10.41 -1.75 4.54
N ARG A 52 -10.58 -1.13 5.71
CA ARG A 52 -10.83 -1.82 6.99
C ARG A 52 -9.74 -2.82 7.33
N LEU A 53 -8.50 -2.44 7.05
CA LEU A 53 -7.33 -3.25 7.37
C LEU A 53 -7.18 -3.39 8.88
N GLN A 54 -6.59 -4.50 9.30
CA GLN A 54 -6.36 -4.81 10.70
C GLN A 54 -4.88 -5.15 10.94
N VAL A 55 -4.51 -5.19 12.22
CA VAL A 55 -3.19 -5.67 12.65
C VAL A 55 -2.94 -7.06 12.07
N GLY A 56 -1.77 -7.25 11.47
CA GLY A 56 -1.34 -8.46 10.78
C GLY A 56 -1.71 -8.52 9.29
N ASP A 57 -2.46 -7.56 8.76
CA ASP A 57 -2.64 -7.43 7.31
C ASP A 57 -1.36 -6.90 6.64
N GLN A 58 -1.21 -7.19 5.35
CA GLN A 58 -0.03 -6.81 4.57
C GLN A 58 -0.38 -5.82 3.47
N ILE A 59 0.45 -4.80 3.34
CA ILE A 59 0.38 -3.77 2.30
C ILE A 59 1.75 -3.54 1.68
N THR A 60 1.78 -2.85 0.56
CA THR A 60 3.02 -2.38 -0.06
C THR A 60 3.07 -0.86 -0.06
N LEU A 61 4.13 -0.28 0.49
CA LEU A 61 4.37 1.15 0.47
C LEU A 61 5.33 1.51 -0.66
N LEU A 62 5.06 2.64 -1.32
CA LEU A 62 5.82 3.16 -2.46
C LEU A 62 6.32 4.56 -2.12
N ASP A 63 7.63 4.80 -2.18
CA ASP A 63 8.24 6.07 -1.75
C ASP A 63 8.54 7.06 -2.90
N ASN A 64 8.01 6.80 -4.09
CA ASN A 64 8.31 7.55 -5.33
C ASN A 64 9.78 7.56 -5.79
N SER A 65 10.70 6.85 -5.10
CA SER A 65 12.10 6.71 -5.53
C SER A 65 12.36 5.43 -6.34
N GLY A 66 11.30 4.64 -6.56
CA GLY A 66 11.37 3.34 -7.22
C GLY A 66 11.48 2.17 -6.25
N TRP A 67 11.40 2.39 -4.93
CA TRP A 67 11.37 1.29 -3.96
C TRP A 67 9.94 0.90 -3.56
N GLU A 68 9.77 -0.39 -3.34
CA GLU A 68 8.59 -1.01 -2.77
C GLU A 68 8.92 -1.62 -1.41
N TYR A 69 8.08 -1.35 -0.42
CA TYR A 69 8.26 -1.84 0.94
C TYR A 69 7.07 -2.71 1.34
N ALA A 70 7.28 -4.03 1.36
CA ALA A 70 6.32 -4.95 1.91
C ALA A 70 6.24 -4.72 3.42
N THR A 71 5.03 -4.44 3.91
CA THR A 71 4.80 -3.97 5.28
C THR A 71 3.69 -4.77 5.93
N THR A 72 3.91 -5.26 7.14
CA THR A 72 2.86 -5.87 7.97
C THR A 72 2.40 -4.85 9.00
N LEU A 73 1.08 -4.65 9.11
CA LEU A 73 0.52 -3.66 10.04
C LEU A 73 0.63 -4.16 11.48
N ASP A 74 1.23 -3.36 12.34
CA ASP A 74 1.41 -3.65 13.76
C ASP A 74 0.41 -2.89 14.63
N VAL A 75 0.08 -1.65 14.22
CA VAL A 75 -0.90 -0.78 14.89
C VAL A 75 -1.80 -0.16 13.84
N VAL A 76 -3.11 -0.17 14.10
CA VAL A 76 -4.12 0.43 13.22
C VAL A 76 -5.09 1.24 14.08
N GLU A 77 -4.87 2.54 14.14
CA GLU A 77 -5.66 3.50 14.91
C GLU A 77 -6.30 4.56 13.99
N ARG A 78 -7.10 5.46 14.55
CA ARG A 78 -7.87 6.44 13.77
C ARG A 78 -7.02 7.55 13.17
N ASP A 79 -5.88 7.82 13.77
CA ASP A 79 -4.96 8.93 13.48
C ASP A 79 -3.58 8.44 13.03
N ALA A 80 -3.21 7.19 13.34
CA ALA A 80 -1.95 6.62 12.91
C ALA A 80 -2.06 5.13 12.54
N VAL A 81 -1.24 4.74 11.57
CA VAL A 81 -0.98 3.33 11.25
C VAL A 81 0.53 3.10 11.31
N VAL A 82 0.94 2.05 12.02
CA VAL A 82 2.34 1.65 12.13
C VAL A 82 2.48 0.23 11.60
N GLY A 83 3.57 -0.04 10.88
CA GLY A 83 3.87 -1.37 10.41
C GLY A 83 5.35 -1.67 10.31
N THR A 84 5.68 -2.96 10.31
CA THR A 84 7.04 -3.47 10.17
C THR A 84 7.31 -3.82 8.72
N ILE A 85 8.40 -3.29 8.18
CA ILE A 85 8.91 -3.63 6.86
C ILE A 85 9.44 -5.06 6.88
N THR A 86 8.80 -5.93 6.11
CA THR A 86 9.16 -7.34 5.93
C THR A 86 10.01 -7.57 4.68
N GLY A 87 10.01 -6.64 3.73
CA GLY A 87 10.82 -6.72 2.51
C GLY A 87 10.98 -5.37 1.82
N LYS A 88 12.07 -5.22 1.08
CA LYS A 88 12.37 -4.06 0.24
C LYS A 88 12.77 -4.54 -1.16
N LEU A 89 12.08 -4.06 -2.19
CA LEU A 89 12.29 -4.46 -3.58
C LEU A 89 12.36 -3.22 -4.47
N LEU A 90 13.21 -3.25 -5.49
CA LEU A 90 13.18 -2.22 -6.53
C LEU A 90 11.99 -2.51 -7.46
N ALA A 91 11.16 -1.51 -7.69
CA ALA A 91 10.06 -1.60 -8.63
C ALA A 91 10.61 -1.91 -10.02
N THR A 92 10.10 -2.97 -10.64
CA THR A 92 10.47 -3.39 -12.01
C THR A 92 9.41 -2.98 -13.03
N THR A 93 8.35 -2.32 -12.58
CA THR A 93 7.19 -1.95 -13.39
C THR A 93 7.40 -0.67 -14.20
N GLU A 94 8.41 0.13 -13.88
CA GLU A 94 8.70 1.36 -14.61
C GLU A 94 9.30 1.06 -15.99
N PRO A 95 8.67 1.53 -17.09
CA PRO A 95 9.21 1.32 -18.43
C PRO A 95 10.53 2.09 -18.61
N GLN A 96 11.47 1.49 -19.36
CA GLN A 96 12.75 2.16 -19.68
C GLN A 96 12.58 3.35 -20.64
N LEU A 97 11.44 3.44 -21.33
CA LEU A 97 11.13 4.51 -22.26
C LEU A 97 10.75 5.80 -21.50
N LYS A 98 11.50 6.87 -21.73
CA LYS A 98 11.12 8.22 -21.27
C LYS A 98 10.09 8.82 -22.23
N LEU A 99 8.83 8.87 -21.79
CA LEU A 99 7.74 9.46 -22.57
C LEU A 99 7.30 10.79 -21.96
N ALA A 100 7.34 11.86 -22.75
CA ALA A 100 6.81 13.18 -22.37
C ALA A 100 5.47 13.39 -23.07
N LEU A 101 4.40 13.53 -22.29
CA LEU A 101 3.04 13.72 -22.80
C LEU A 101 2.65 15.21 -22.74
N TYR A 102 2.35 15.81 -23.88
CA TYR A 102 1.80 17.16 -23.99
C TYR A 102 0.28 17.08 -24.21
N VAL A 103 -0.50 17.19 -23.13
CA VAL A 103 -1.97 17.15 -23.19
C VAL A 103 -2.52 18.56 -23.34
N ALA A 104 -3.34 18.80 -24.36
CA ALA A 104 -4.08 20.05 -24.48
C ALA A 104 -5.13 20.15 -23.37
N LEU A 105 -5.26 21.32 -22.74
CA LEU A 105 -6.30 21.55 -21.73
C LEU A 105 -7.68 21.56 -22.41
N LEU A 106 -8.46 20.51 -22.19
CA LEU A 106 -9.84 20.42 -22.62
C LEU A 106 -10.76 20.98 -21.52
N ARG A 107 -11.95 21.44 -21.90
CA ARG A 107 -12.97 21.87 -20.94
C ARG A 107 -13.33 20.67 -20.06
N GLY A 108 -13.25 20.83 -18.74
CA GLY A 108 -13.58 19.75 -17.80
C GLY A 108 -15.00 19.22 -18.01
N GLU A 109 -15.15 17.90 -17.93
CA GLU A 109 -16.46 17.26 -17.85
C GLU A 109 -17.09 17.59 -16.47
N ARG A 110 -18.38 17.92 -16.47
CA ARG A 110 -19.16 18.16 -15.25
C ARG A 110 -19.61 16.84 -14.63
#